data_AF-E7ETM6-F1
#
_entry.id   AF-E7ETM6-F1
#
_cell.length_a   1.000
_cell.length_b   1.000
_cell.length_c   1.000
_cell.angle_alpha   90.00
_cell.angle_beta   90.00
_cell.angle_gamma   90.00
#
_symmetry.space_group_name_H-M   'P 1'
#
loop_
_entity.id
_entity.type
_entity.pdbx_description
1 polymer ?
#
loop_
_entity_poly.entity_id
_entity_poly.type
_entity_poly.pdbx_seq_one_letter_code
_entity_poly.pdbx_strand_id
1 'polypeptide(L)'
;MQTVYYGSLGLWLALVDGLVRSSPSLDQMFDAEILGFSTPPGRLSMMSFILNALTCALGLLYFIRRGKQCLDFTVTVHFFHLLGCWFYSSRFPSALTWWLVQAVCIALMAVIGEYLCMRTELKEIPLNSAPKSNV
;
A
#
# COMPACT_ATOMS: atom_id res chain seq x y z
N MET A 1 -1.89 1.63 10.56
CA MET A 1 -1.36 1.34 9.21
C MET A 1 -0.86 -0.09 9.05
N GLN A 2 -0.01 -0.64 9.94
CA GLN A 2 0.50 -2.01 9.78
C GLN A 2 -0.59 -3.09 9.71
N THR A 3 -1.57 -3.05 10.62
CA THR A 3 -2.69 -3.99 10.62
C THR A 3 -3.52 -3.91 9.33
N VAL A 4 -3.74 -2.69 8.82
CA VAL A 4 -4.42 -2.48 7.54
C VAL A 4 -3.61 -3.14 6.44
N TYR A 5 -2.31 -2.84 6.34
CA TYR A 5 -1.44 -3.37 5.30
C TYR A 5 -1.43 -4.90 5.25
N TYR A 6 -1.14 -5.57 6.36
CA TYR A 6 -1.06 -7.04 6.37
C TYR A 6 -2.44 -7.70 6.30
N GLY A 7 -3.46 -7.09 6.94
CA GLY A 7 -4.83 -7.59 6.89
C GLY A 7 -5.43 -7.53 5.49
N SER A 8 -5.29 -6.41 4.78
CA SER A 8 -5.77 -6.29 3.40
C SER A 8 -4.89 -7.04 2.41
N LEU A 9 -3.57 -7.15 2.63
CA LEU A 9 -2.70 -7.96 1.77
C LEU A 9 -3.09 -9.44 1.82
N GLY A 10 -3.30 -10.00 3.02
CA GLY A 10 -3.76 -11.37 3.18
C GLY A 10 -5.14 -11.60 2.56
N LEU A 11 -6.05 -10.64 2.69
CA LEU A 11 -7.35 -10.67 2.01
C LEU A 11 -7.19 -10.69 0.48
N TRP A 12 -6.36 -9.81 -0.08
CA TRP A 12 -6.16 -9.74 -1.53
C TRP A 12 -5.52 -11.02 -2.07
N LEU A 13 -4.51 -11.58 -1.38
CA LEU A 13 -3.95 -12.87 -1.76
C LEU A 13 -5.00 -13.98 -1.72
N ALA A 14 -5.76 -14.10 -0.64
CA ALA A 14 -6.82 -15.11 -0.55
C ALA A 14 -7.88 -14.96 -1.66
N LEU A 15 -8.26 -13.73 -2.01
CA LEU A 15 -9.21 -13.45 -3.09
C LEU A 15 -8.62 -13.78 -4.46
N VAL A 16 -7.44 -13.26 -4.78
CA VAL A 16 -6.80 -13.42 -6.09
C VAL A 16 -6.42 -14.89 -6.33
N ASP A 17 -5.82 -15.55 -5.34
CA ASP A 17 -5.49 -16.97 -5.43
C ASP A 17 -6.76 -17.84 -5.49
N GLY A 18 -7.79 -17.50 -4.69
CA GLY A 18 -9.07 -18.20 -4.70
C GLY A 18 -9.79 -18.11 -6.05
N LEU A 19 -9.74 -16.96 -6.72
CA LEU A 19 -10.29 -16.78 -8.08
C LEU A 19 -9.59 -17.65 -9.12
N VAL A 20 -8.29 -17.89 -8.94
CA VAL A 20 -7.46 -18.71 -9.83
C VAL A 20 -7.38 -20.17 -9.36
N ARG A 21 -8.14 -20.54 -8.31
CA ARG A 21 -8.11 -21.87 -7.66
C ARG A 21 -6.69 -22.29 -7.23
N SER A 22 -5.87 -21.32 -6.87
CA SER A 22 -4.55 -21.49 -6.28
C SER A 22 -4.63 -21.43 -4.76
N SER A 23 -3.62 -21.97 -4.06
CA SER A 23 -3.55 -21.92 -2.60
C SER A 23 -2.65 -20.78 -2.16
N PRO A 24 -3.15 -19.83 -1.35
CA PRO A 24 -2.33 -18.73 -0.85
C PRO A 24 -1.23 -19.27 0.09
N SER A 25 0.00 -18.78 -0.06
CA SER A 25 1.13 -19.13 0.80
C SER A 25 1.75 -17.90 1.47
N LEU A 26 2.46 -18.11 2.58
CA LEU A 26 3.24 -17.05 3.23
C LEU A 26 4.45 -16.63 2.39
N ASP A 27 4.95 -17.52 1.53
CA ASP A 27 6.05 -17.20 0.63
C ASP A 27 5.65 -16.10 -0.37
N GLN A 28 4.39 -16.09 -0.82
CA GLN A 28 3.85 -15.02 -1.67
C GLN A 28 3.86 -13.63 -0.99
N MET A 29 3.89 -13.58 0.34
CA MET A 29 3.98 -12.36 1.13
C MET A 29 5.42 -11.97 1.44
N PHE A 30 6.27 -12.92 1.83
CA PHE A 30 7.56 -12.63 2.46
C PHE A 30 8.79 -13.12 1.68
N ASP A 31 8.64 -14.03 0.72
CA ASP A 31 9.75 -14.47 -0.13
C ASP A 31 9.93 -13.52 -1.33
N ALA A 32 11.00 -12.74 -1.29
CA ALA A 32 11.31 -11.76 -2.32
C ALA A 32 11.67 -12.38 -3.68
N GLU A 33 12.13 -13.64 -3.70
CA GLU A 33 12.56 -14.32 -4.94
C GLU A 33 11.38 -14.84 -5.76
N ILE A 34 10.22 -15.08 -5.13
CA ILE A 34 9.00 -15.54 -5.82
C ILE A 34 8.37 -14.40 -6.63
N LEU A 35 8.59 -13.16 -6.21
CA LEU A 35 7.96 -12.00 -6.79
C LEU A 35 8.54 -11.68 -8.18
N GLY A 36 7.82 -12.06 -9.23
CA GLY A 36 8.27 -11.86 -10.61
C GLY A 36 7.20 -12.15 -11.64
N PHE A 37 7.47 -11.77 -12.90
CA PHE A 37 6.52 -11.89 -14.01
C PHE A 37 6.44 -13.30 -14.60
N SER A 38 7.50 -14.08 -14.41
CA SER A 38 7.67 -15.39 -15.06
C SER A 38 6.73 -16.45 -14.47
N THR A 39 6.52 -16.44 -13.15
CA THR A 39 5.75 -17.46 -12.45
C THR A 39 4.30 -17.02 -12.22
N PRO A 40 3.32 -17.94 -12.33
CA PRO A 40 1.94 -17.65 -11.94
C PRO A 40 1.79 -17.08 -10.52
N PRO A 41 2.35 -17.68 -9.44
CA PRO A 41 2.22 -17.13 -8.09
C PRO A 41 2.85 -15.74 -7.96
N GLY A 42 3.98 -15.49 -8.64
CA GLY A 42 4.61 -14.16 -8.65
C GLY A 42 3.72 -13.08 -9.25
N ARG A 43 3.01 -13.38 -10.36
CA ARG A 43 2.05 -12.46 -10.96
C ARG A 43 0.85 -12.18 -10.06
N LEU A 44 0.30 -13.21 -9.41
CA LEU A 44 -0.82 -13.06 -8.48
C LEU A 44 -0.42 -12.22 -7.26
N SER A 45 0.77 -12.49 -6.69
CA SER A 45 1.34 -11.66 -5.62
C SER A 45 1.47 -10.20 -6.04
N MET A 46 2.02 -9.91 -7.22
CA MET A 46 2.16 -8.53 -7.71
C MET A 46 0.80 -7.81 -7.82
N MET A 47 -0.22 -8.48 -8.36
CA MET A 47 -1.57 -7.90 -8.42
C MET A 47 -2.11 -7.60 -7.02
N SER A 48 -1.93 -8.53 -6.07
CA SER A 48 -2.33 -8.35 -4.68
C SER A 48 -1.60 -7.18 -4.00
N PHE A 49 -0.29 -7.01 -4.23
CA PHE A 49 0.46 -5.87 -3.69
C PHE A 49 -0.05 -4.52 -4.24
N ILE A 50 -0.35 -4.44 -5.54
CA ILE A 50 -0.89 -3.22 -6.16
C ILE A 50 -2.28 -2.89 -5.60
N LEU A 51 -3.19 -3.88 -5.53
CA LEU A 51 -4.52 -3.69 -4.94
C LEU A 51 -4.45 -3.32 -3.45
N ASN A 52 -3.48 -3.90 -2.74
CA ASN A 52 -3.21 -3.57 -1.35
C ASN A 52 -2.72 -2.13 -1.19
N ALA A 53 -1.85 -1.63 -2.08
CA ALA A 53 -1.39 -0.24 -2.05
C ALA A 53 -2.56 0.75 -2.20
N LEU A 54 -3.50 0.47 -3.10
CA LEU A 54 -4.73 1.28 -3.27
C LEU A 54 -5.62 1.23 -2.02
N THR A 55 -5.78 0.05 -1.43
CA THR A 55 -6.55 -0.14 -0.19
C THR A 55 -5.90 0.62 0.97
N CYS A 56 -4.57 0.56 1.07
CA CYS A 56 -3.81 1.27 2.09
C CYS A 56 -3.84 2.79 1.89
N ALA A 57 -3.94 3.29 0.66
CA ALA A 57 -4.13 4.72 0.40
C ALA A 57 -5.46 5.23 1.00
N LEU A 58 -6.54 4.44 0.91
CA LEU A 58 -7.79 4.73 1.61
C LEU A 58 -7.63 4.65 3.13
N GLY A 59 -6.80 3.72 3.62
CA GLY A 59 -6.41 3.66 5.02
C GLY A 59 -5.71 4.94 5.49
N LEU A 60 -4.76 5.47 4.71
CA LEU A 60 -4.09 6.75 5.01
C LEU A 60 -5.10 7.89 5.13
N LEU A 61 -6.07 7.96 4.20
CA LEU A 61 -7.15 8.94 4.26
C LEU A 61 -7.95 8.82 5.57
N TYR A 62 -8.34 7.62 5.96
CA TYR A 62 -9.18 7.42 7.14
C TYR A 62 -8.45 7.76 8.46
N PHE A 63 -7.21 7.31 8.61
CA PHE A 63 -6.46 7.41 9.87
C PHE A 63 -5.65 8.70 10.02
N ILE A 64 -5.04 9.21 8.95
CA ILE A 64 -4.07 10.32 9.03
C ILE A 64 -4.74 11.66 8.69
N ARG A 65 -5.57 11.70 7.64
CA ARG A 65 -6.27 12.89 7.11
C ARG A 65 -5.39 14.07 6.69
N ARG A 66 -4.12 14.12 7.12
CA ARG A 66 -3.15 15.18 6.83
C ARG A 66 -2.15 14.71 5.77
N GLY A 67 -2.20 15.32 4.59
CA GLY A 67 -1.42 14.87 3.42
C GLY A 67 0.08 14.79 3.68
N LYS A 68 0.66 15.80 4.36
CA LYS A 68 2.11 15.88 4.61
C LYS A 68 2.73 14.70 5.37
N GLN A 69 1.92 13.89 6.05
CA GLN A 69 2.40 12.73 6.82
C GLN A 69 2.23 11.40 6.07
N CYS A 70 1.52 11.37 4.94
CA CYS A 70 1.19 10.14 4.22
C CYS A 70 2.43 9.38 3.72
N LEU A 71 3.45 10.09 3.22
CA LEU A 71 4.71 9.49 2.79
C LEU A 71 5.43 8.81 3.95
N ASP A 72 5.55 9.46 5.11
CA ASP A 72 6.24 8.92 6.29
C ASP A 72 5.62 7.59 6.74
N PHE A 73 4.29 7.53 6.80
CA PHE A 73 3.58 6.30 7.16
C PHE A 73 3.72 5.21 6.10
N THR A 74 3.67 5.58 4.81
CA THR A 74 3.87 4.63 3.70
C THR A 74 5.25 4.00 3.75
N VAL A 75 6.30 4.82 3.88
CA VAL A 75 7.69 4.37 3.95
C VAL A 75 7.91 3.51 5.18
N THR A 76 7.36 3.90 6.34
CA THR A 76 7.45 3.12 7.58
C THR A 76 6.85 1.71 7.39
N VAL A 77 5.65 1.60 6.80
CA VAL A 77 5.02 0.30 6.53
C VAL A 77 5.89 -0.59 5.64
N HIS A 78 6.41 -0.04 4.54
CA HIS A 78 7.24 -0.79 3.61
C HIS A 78 8.63 -1.12 4.17
N PHE A 79 9.16 -0.30 5.08
CA PHE A 79 10.38 -0.59 5.82
C PHE A 79 10.21 -1.81 6.74
N PHE A 80 9.12 -1.88 7.49
CA PHE A 80 8.84 -3.08 8.30
C PHE A 80 8.56 -4.31 7.43
N HIS A 81 7.95 -4.13 6.25
CA HIS A 81 7.79 -5.22 5.30
C HIS A 81 9.14 -5.73 4.78
N LEU A 82 10.07 -4.83 4.42
CA LEU A 82 11.45 -5.18 4.07
C LEU A 82 12.12 -6.01 5.18
N LEU A 83 12.00 -5.57 6.43
CA LEU A 83 12.51 -6.32 7.58
C LEU A 83 11.84 -7.70 7.69
N GLY A 84 10.53 -7.78 7.51
CA GLY A 84 9.78 -9.04 7.51
C GLY A 84 10.28 -10.01 6.43
N CYS A 85 10.45 -9.54 5.19
CA CYS A 85 11.00 -10.34 4.09
C CYS A 85 12.42 -10.82 4.39
N TRP A 86 13.27 -9.95 4.95
CA TRP A 86 14.63 -10.30 5.32
C TRP A 86 14.68 -11.38 6.41
N PHE A 87 13.91 -11.19 7.49
CA PHE A 87 13.85 -12.19 8.57
C PHE A 87 13.26 -13.52 8.12
N TYR A 88 12.22 -13.49 7.29
CA TYR A 88 11.58 -14.70 6.77
C TYR A 88 12.50 -15.50 5.85
N SER A 89 13.10 -14.84 4.86
CA SER A 89 13.92 -15.49 3.84
C SER A 89 15.36 -15.76 4.31
N SER A 90 15.74 -15.25 5.49
CA SER A 90 17.12 -15.21 6.02
C SER A 90 18.16 -14.64 5.04
N ARG A 91 17.69 -13.93 4.01
CA ARG A 91 18.45 -13.37 2.90
C ARG A 91 17.91 -11.98 2.62
N PHE A 92 18.81 -11.05 2.34
CA PHE A 92 18.40 -9.71 1.97
C PHE A 92 17.72 -9.73 0.59
N PRO A 93 16.59 -9.03 0.38
CA PRO A 93 15.92 -8.99 -0.92
C PRO A 93 16.84 -8.45 -2.02
N SER A 94 17.42 -9.33 -2.82
CA SER A 94 18.29 -8.96 -3.95
C SER A 94 17.53 -8.88 -5.28
N ALA A 95 16.33 -9.46 -5.35
CA ALA A 95 15.53 -9.49 -6.55
C ALA A 95 15.10 -8.07 -6.98
N LEU A 96 15.52 -7.65 -8.19
CA LEU A 96 15.20 -6.32 -8.72
C LEU A 96 13.68 -6.14 -8.90
N THR A 97 12.97 -7.19 -9.28
CA THR A 97 11.50 -7.19 -9.44
C THR A 97 10.81 -6.82 -8.13
N TRP A 98 11.28 -7.33 -7.00
CA TRP A 98 10.75 -6.99 -5.69
C TRP A 98 10.91 -5.49 -5.40
N TRP A 99 12.11 -4.92 -5.62
CA TRP A 99 12.36 -3.49 -5.42
C TRP A 99 11.46 -2.61 -6.30
N LEU A 100 11.28 -2.99 -7.57
CA LEU A 100 10.40 -2.27 -8.49
C LEU A 100 8.94 -2.29 -8.02
N VAL A 101 8.44 -3.45 -7.59
CA VAL A 101 7.06 -3.57 -7.11
C VAL A 101 6.86 -2.76 -5.83
N GLN A 102 7.81 -2.83 -4.89
CA GLN A 102 7.74 -2.04 -3.65
C GLN A 102 7.81 -0.54 -3.94
N ALA A 103 8.68 -0.09 -4.86
CA ALA A 103 8.76 1.31 -5.25
C ALA A 103 7.45 1.80 -5.87
N VAL A 104 6.83 1.01 -6.75
CA VAL A 104 5.52 1.30 -7.34
C VAL A 104 4.44 1.35 -6.27
N CYS A 105 4.41 0.39 -5.34
CA CYS A 105 3.43 0.36 -4.25
C CYS A 105 3.58 1.56 -3.31
N ILE A 106 4.80 1.95 -2.96
CA ILE A 106 5.09 3.16 -2.17
C ILE A 106 4.58 4.40 -2.92
N ALA A 107 4.92 4.55 -4.19
CA ALA A 107 4.50 5.70 -4.99
C ALA A 107 2.97 5.78 -5.11
N LEU A 108 2.30 4.68 -5.42
CA LEU A 108 0.84 4.62 -5.51
C LEU A 108 0.19 4.95 -4.17
N MET A 109 0.62 4.30 -3.09
CA MET A 109 0.05 4.49 -1.76
C MET A 109 0.26 5.94 -1.26
N ALA A 110 1.47 6.48 -1.39
CA ALA A 110 1.80 7.83 -0.95
C ALA A 110 1.08 8.89 -1.78
N VAL A 111 1.20 8.86 -3.12
CA VAL A 111 0.62 9.91 -3.99
C VAL A 111 -0.90 9.92 -3.90
N ILE A 112 -1.55 8.74 -3.93
CA ILE A 112 -3.02 8.67 -3.83
C ILE A 112 -3.46 9.07 -2.41
N GLY A 113 -2.76 8.60 -1.38
CA GLY A 113 -3.06 8.96 0.01
C GLY A 113 -2.95 10.46 0.26
N GLU A 114 -1.87 11.09 -0.21
CA GLU A 114 -1.64 12.53 -0.14
C GLU A 114 -2.73 13.31 -0.87
N TYR A 115 -3.03 12.91 -2.11
CA TYR A 115 -4.07 13.55 -2.92
C TYR A 115 -5.43 13.50 -2.23
N LEU A 116 -5.83 12.32 -1.71
CA LEU A 116 -7.10 12.13 -1.03
C LEU A 116 -7.17 12.92 0.28
N CYS A 117 -6.11 12.91 1.09
CA CYS A 117 -6.03 13.68 2.33
C CYS A 117 -6.12 15.18 2.05
N MET A 118 -5.34 15.69 1.10
CA MET A 118 -5.35 17.11 0.72
C MET A 118 -6.72 17.55 0.19
N ARG A 119 -7.36 16.72 -0.64
CA ARG A 119 -8.74 16.99 -1.13
C ARG A 119 -9.75 17.04 0.00
N THR A 120 -9.56 16.25 1.05
CA THR A 120 -10.47 16.19 2.20
C THR A 120 -10.24 17.39 3.11
N GLU A 121 -8.98 17.70 3.44
CA GLU A 121 -8.58 18.88 4.22
C GLU A 121 -9.10 20.20 3.60
N LEU A 122 -9.05 20.34 2.28
CA LEU A 122 -9.58 21.52 1.57
C LEU A 122 -11.11 21.65 1.63
N LYS A 123 -11.86 20.54 1.75
CA LYS A 123 -13.32 20.56 1.87
C LYS A 123 -13.80 20.99 3.26
N GLU A 124 -12.95 20.84 4.28
CA GLU A 124 -13.28 21.17 5.66
C GLU A 124 -13.24 22.67 5.94
N ILE A 125 -12.68 23.49 5.02
CA ILE A 125 -12.65 24.95 5.13
C ILE A 125 -13.99 25.50 4.62
N PRO A 126 -14.88 26.05 5.49
CA PRO A 126 -16.12 26.65 5.03
C PRO A 126 -15.84 27.92 4.21
N LEU A 127 -16.21 27.92 2.93
CA LEU A 127 -16.15 29.09 2.05
C LEU A 127 -17.17 30.20 2.41
N ASN A 128 -17.86 30.10 3.55
CA ASN A 128 -18.93 31.02 3.97
C ASN A 128 -18.45 32.21 4.82
N SER A 129 -17.14 32.42 4.93
CA SER A 129 -16.55 33.54 5.70
C SER A 129 -16.26 34.77 4.82
N ALA A 130 -17.01 34.99 3.74
CA ALA A 130 -16.98 36.29 3.08
C ALA A 130 -17.81 37.27 3.92
N PRO A 131 -17.22 38.33 4.51
CA PRO A 131 -17.99 39.34 5.23
C PRO A 131 -19.00 39.94 4.26
N LYS A 132 -20.29 39.89 4.59
CA LYS A 132 -21.28 40.74 3.91
C LYS A 132 -20.88 42.19 4.21
N SER A 133 -20.21 42.85 3.27
CA SER A 133 -20.07 44.30 3.29
C SER A 133 -21.46 44.88 3.07
N ASN A 134 -22.14 45.21 4.17
CA ASN A 134 -23.33 46.04 4.11
C ASN A 134 -22.85 47.47 3.81
N VAL A 135 -23.05 47.91 2.58
CA VAL A 135 -23.01 49.32 2.17
C VAL A 135 -24.45 49.79 2.03
#